data_AF-A0A0F3ITR0-F1
#
_entry.id   AF-A0A0F3ITR0-F1
#
_cell.length_a   1.000
_cell.length_b   1.000
_cell.length_c   1.000
_cell.angle_alpha   90.00
_cell.angle_beta   90.00
_cell.angle_gamma   90.00
#
_symmetry.space_group_name_H-M   'P 1'
#
loop_
_entity.id
_entity.type
_entity.pdbx_description
1 polymer ?
#
loop_
_entity_poly.entity_id
_entity_poly.type
_entity_poly.pdbx_seq_one_letter_code
_entity_poly.pdbx_strand_id
1 'polypeptide(L)'
;KKYSIGDYIVTMFSFIGLAVPSFLLALVLMYVAVVEFGQEVGGLFSEEYIQAPWSWGRVVDLMSHLWIPVIILAISGTASLIRVMRANMLDELNKPYVTTARAKGLSEFRLLMKYPVRVALNPFISTLAWLLPNLISGSIIVAIVLNLPTAGPLLLQSLMSQDMYLAGAFVLLICALTLVGSLLSDILLALADPRIRLE
;
A
#
# COMPACT_ATOMS: atom_id res chain seq x y z
N LYS A 1 -6.25 -22.81 -2.58
CA LYS A 1 -7.49 -23.55 -2.22
C LYS A 1 -7.93 -23.07 -0.83
N LYS A 2 -9.24 -22.92 -0.59
CA LYS A 2 -9.77 -22.55 0.72
C LYS A 2 -9.28 -23.57 1.77
N TYR A 3 -8.67 -23.10 2.86
CA TYR A 3 -8.11 -23.94 3.94
C TYR A 3 -6.96 -24.87 3.52
N SER A 4 -6.23 -24.55 2.45
CA SER A 4 -4.98 -25.25 2.14
C SER A 4 -3.83 -24.80 3.06
N ILE A 5 -2.78 -25.61 3.19
CA ILE A 5 -1.58 -25.25 3.97
C ILE A 5 -1.01 -23.90 3.51
N GLY A 6 -0.95 -23.66 2.19
CA GLY A 6 -0.53 -22.37 1.66
C GLY A 6 -1.45 -21.20 2.04
N ASP A 7 -2.77 -21.44 2.16
CA ASP A 7 -3.73 -20.42 2.64
C ASP A 7 -3.42 -20.07 4.10
N TYR A 8 -3.18 -21.07 4.96
CA TYR A 8 -2.79 -20.85 6.36
C TYR A 8 -1.46 -20.10 6.50
N ILE A 9 -0.44 -20.46 5.70
CA ILE A 9 0.86 -19.78 5.70
C ILE A 9 0.70 -18.31 5.30
N VAL A 10 0.05 -18.03 4.17
CA VAL A 10 -0.17 -16.66 3.70
C VAL A 10 -0.98 -15.86 4.71
N THR A 11 -1.98 -16.48 5.32
CA THR A 11 -2.82 -15.86 6.36
C THR A 11 -2.01 -15.53 7.60
N MET A 12 -1.17 -16.45 8.08
CA MET A 12 -0.30 -16.26 9.24
C MET A 12 0.67 -15.10 9.01
N PHE A 13 1.38 -15.08 7.87
CA PHE A 13 2.27 -13.97 7.54
C PHE A 13 1.52 -12.64 7.36
N SER A 14 0.32 -12.66 6.80
CA SER A 14 -0.51 -11.45 6.69
C SER A 14 -0.97 -10.95 8.07
N PHE A 15 -1.26 -11.84 9.02
CA PHE A 15 -1.58 -11.47 10.40
C PHE A 15 -0.37 -10.88 11.13
N ILE A 16 0.81 -11.45 10.96
CA ILE A 16 2.05 -10.89 11.52
C ILE A 16 2.31 -9.51 10.94
N GLY A 17 2.22 -9.34 9.60
CA GLY A 17 2.41 -8.05 8.95
C GLY A 17 1.40 -6.97 9.35
N LEU A 18 0.20 -7.36 9.81
CA LEU A 18 -0.81 -6.43 10.33
C LEU A 18 -0.69 -6.17 11.84
N ALA A 19 -0.16 -7.13 12.60
CA ALA A 19 0.03 -7.00 14.05
C ALA A 19 1.31 -6.23 14.38
N VAL A 20 2.34 -6.35 13.54
CA VAL A 20 3.61 -5.65 13.70
C VAL A 20 3.49 -4.23 13.15
N PRO A 21 3.74 -3.19 13.97
CA PRO A 21 3.78 -1.82 13.46
C PRO A 21 4.84 -1.65 12.38
N SER A 22 4.52 -0.94 11.30
CA SER A 22 5.43 -0.76 10.15
C SER A 22 6.77 -0.13 10.53
N PHE A 23 6.80 0.79 11.49
CA PHE A 23 8.03 1.40 11.98
C PHE A 23 8.93 0.40 12.74
N LEU A 24 8.35 -0.57 13.45
CA LEU A 24 9.11 -1.60 14.15
C LEU A 24 9.76 -2.53 13.13
N LEU A 25 9.01 -2.89 12.09
CA LEU A 25 9.53 -3.66 10.97
C LEU A 25 10.64 -2.90 10.24
N ALA A 26 10.52 -1.57 10.11
CA ALA A 26 11.58 -0.72 9.59
C ALA A 26 12.85 -0.76 10.44
N LEU A 27 12.73 -0.67 11.78
CA LEU A 27 13.87 -0.78 12.70
C LEU A 27 14.57 -2.14 12.60
N VAL A 28 13.80 -3.23 12.54
CA VAL A 28 14.37 -4.59 12.43
C VAL A 28 15.09 -4.78 11.11
N LEU A 29 14.48 -4.39 9.98
CA LEU A 29 15.11 -4.52 8.68
C LEU A 29 16.34 -3.62 8.55
N MET A 30 16.28 -2.42 9.12
CA MET A 30 17.44 -1.53 9.20
C MET A 30 18.58 -2.17 9.99
N TYR A 31 18.31 -2.74 11.16
CA TYR A 31 19.31 -3.45 11.96
C TYR A 31 19.94 -4.61 11.17
N VAL A 32 19.13 -5.45 10.53
CA VAL A 32 19.61 -6.59 9.75
C VAL A 32 20.45 -6.12 8.56
N ALA A 33 20.02 -5.10 7.84
CA ALA A 33 20.76 -4.56 6.70
C ALA A 33 22.11 -3.94 7.11
N VAL A 34 22.19 -3.26 8.25
CA VAL A 34 23.48 -2.74 8.77
C VAL A 34 24.38 -3.87 9.28
N VAL A 35 23.86 -4.79 10.10
CA VAL A 35 24.69 -5.78 10.82
C VAL A 35 25.10 -6.95 9.93
N GLU A 36 24.18 -7.49 9.14
CA GLU A 36 24.44 -8.69 8.32
C GLU A 36 24.98 -8.34 6.94
N PHE A 37 24.53 -7.23 6.36
CA PHE A 37 24.88 -6.84 4.99
C PHE A 37 25.85 -5.65 4.92
N GLY A 38 26.18 -5.01 6.05
CA GLY A 38 27.07 -3.85 6.07
C GLY A 38 26.55 -2.65 5.28
N GLN A 39 25.24 -2.58 5.02
CA GLN A 39 24.66 -1.50 4.22
C GLN A 39 24.43 -0.22 5.03
N GLU A 40 24.59 0.92 4.38
CA GLU A 40 24.19 2.23 4.90
C GLU A 40 22.68 2.40 4.72
N VAL A 41 21.90 2.15 5.75
CA VAL A 41 20.42 2.13 5.64
C VAL A 41 19.78 3.50 5.87
N GLY A 42 20.59 4.56 5.98
CA GLY A 42 20.13 5.94 6.14
C GLY A 42 19.86 6.59 4.78
N GLY A 43 18.59 6.76 4.42
CA GLY A 43 18.19 7.42 3.18
C GLY A 43 18.08 6.50 1.96
N LEU A 44 18.12 7.09 0.77
CA LEU A 44 17.92 6.40 -0.52
C LEU A 44 19.22 6.22 -1.33
N PHE A 45 20.32 6.79 -0.85
CA PHE A 45 21.60 6.80 -1.53
C PHE A 45 22.72 6.64 -0.50
N SER A 46 23.82 6.01 -0.88
CA SER A 46 25.06 6.05 -0.09
C SER A 46 25.67 7.45 -0.08
N GLU A 47 26.54 7.74 0.90
CA GLU A 47 27.13 9.08 1.09
C GLU A 47 27.76 9.67 -0.18
N GLU A 48 28.37 8.83 -1.03
CA GLU A 48 28.98 9.23 -2.31
C GLU A 48 27.95 9.73 -3.33
N TYR A 49 26.75 9.14 -3.35
CA TYR A 49 25.73 9.40 -4.36
C TYR A 49 24.62 10.39 -3.95
N ILE A 50 24.62 10.87 -2.70
CA ILE A 50 23.61 11.84 -2.20
C ILE A 50 23.55 13.09 -3.09
N GLN A 51 24.70 13.70 -3.39
CA GLN A 51 24.81 14.94 -4.17
C GLN A 51 25.37 14.73 -5.59
N ALA A 52 25.61 13.48 -5.99
CA ALA A 52 26.14 13.17 -7.31
C ALA A 52 25.10 13.44 -8.42
N PRO A 53 25.51 13.88 -9.62
CA PRO A 53 24.58 13.98 -10.76
C PRO A 53 23.99 12.60 -11.12
N TRP A 54 22.83 12.61 -11.79
CA TRP A 54 22.20 11.37 -12.26
C TRP A 54 23.15 10.63 -13.22
N SER A 55 23.50 9.41 -12.84
CA SER A 55 24.37 8.50 -13.58
C SER A 55 23.87 7.06 -13.40
N TRP A 56 24.36 6.14 -14.23
CA TRP A 56 24.00 4.72 -14.07
C TRP A 56 24.41 4.18 -12.70
N GLY A 57 25.57 4.59 -12.17
CA GLY A 57 26.02 4.23 -10.82
C GLY A 57 25.03 4.69 -9.74
N ARG A 58 24.55 5.93 -9.84
CA ARG A 58 23.54 6.48 -8.91
C ARG A 58 22.20 5.72 -8.96
N VAL A 59 21.79 5.23 -10.12
CA VAL A 59 20.56 4.43 -10.26
C VAL A 59 20.73 3.05 -9.64
N VAL A 60 21.87 2.40 -9.85
CA VAL A 60 22.17 1.09 -9.22
C VAL A 60 22.21 1.22 -7.70
N ASP A 61 22.86 2.27 -7.19
CA ASP A 61 22.92 2.59 -5.76
C ASP A 61 21.51 2.86 -5.18
N LEU A 62 20.66 3.62 -5.88
CA LEU A 62 19.28 3.80 -5.47
C LEU A 62 18.55 2.46 -5.34
N MET A 63 18.68 1.58 -6.34
CA MET A 63 18.00 0.28 -6.33
C MET A 63 18.48 -0.64 -5.20
N SER A 64 19.75 -0.53 -4.78
CA SER A 64 20.26 -1.29 -3.63
C SER A 64 19.79 -0.77 -2.27
N HIS A 65 19.29 0.46 -2.18
CA HIS A 65 18.72 1.02 -0.95
C HIS A 65 17.19 1.01 -0.95
N LEU A 66 16.56 0.99 -2.13
CA LEU A 66 15.10 1.09 -2.31
C LEU A 66 14.34 -0.16 -1.82
N TRP A 67 14.97 -1.33 -1.80
CA TRP A 67 14.29 -2.58 -1.44
C TRP A 67 13.76 -2.58 -0.01
N ILE A 68 14.45 -1.93 0.94
CA ILE A 68 14.05 -1.86 2.35
C ILE A 68 12.71 -1.13 2.50
N PRO A 69 12.58 0.16 2.11
CA PRO A 69 11.31 0.87 2.19
C PRO A 69 10.22 0.21 1.34
N VAL A 70 10.57 -0.36 0.17
CA VAL A 70 9.60 -1.08 -0.66
C VAL A 70 9.04 -2.30 0.07
N ILE A 71 9.87 -3.13 0.71
CA ILE A 71 9.39 -4.30 1.45
C ILE A 71 8.50 -3.88 2.62
N ILE A 72 8.90 -2.85 3.38
CA ILE A 72 8.12 -2.38 4.54
C ILE A 72 6.73 -1.90 4.12
N LEU A 73 6.68 -1.07 3.08
CA LEU A 73 5.44 -0.53 2.55
C LEU A 73 4.59 -1.62 1.88
N ALA A 74 5.23 -2.52 1.12
CA ALA A 74 4.55 -3.61 0.44
C ALA A 74 3.94 -4.61 1.42
N ILE A 75 4.66 -5.04 2.46
CA ILE A 75 4.13 -5.98 3.47
C ILE A 75 2.91 -5.37 4.16
N SER A 76 3.04 -4.12 4.62
CA SER A 76 1.98 -3.43 5.37
C SER A 76 0.72 -3.23 4.52
N GLY A 77 0.89 -2.74 3.28
CA GLY A 77 -0.23 -2.49 2.37
C GLY A 77 -0.88 -3.78 1.86
N THR A 78 -0.08 -4.76 1.45
CA THR A 78 -0.56 -6.00 0.84
C THR A 78 -1.30 -6.87 1.85
N ALA A 79 -0.82 -6.95 3.10
CA ALA A 79 -1.48 -7.74 4.14
C ALA A 79 -2.91 -7.25 4.44
N SER A 80 -3.08 -5.93 4.54
CA SER A 80 -4.40 -5.29 4.72
C SER A 80 -5.32 -5.65 3.54
N LEU A 81 -4.80 -5.51 2.34
CA LEU A 81 -5.56 -5.74 1.12
C LEU A 81 -5.97 -7.19 0.92
N ILE A 82 -5.09 -8.14 1.18
CA ILE A 82 -5.41 -9.59 1.13
C ILE A 82 -6.56 -9.90 2.10
N ARG A 83 -6.54 -9.31 3.30
CA ARG A 83 -7.59 -9.53 4.30
C ARG A 83 -8.94 -9.01 3.82
N VAL A 84 -8.98 -7.77 3.31
CA VAL A 84 -10.21 -7.15 2.78
C VAL A 84 -10.74 -7.96 1.59
N MET A 85 -9.88 -8.30 0.63
CA MET A 85 -10.26 -9.09 -0.54
C MET A 85 -10.80 -10.47 -0.14
N ARG A 86 -10.18 -11.13 0.84
CA ARG A 86 -10.65 -12.43 1.33
C ARG A 86 -12.02 -12.31 2.00
N ALA A 87 -12.23 -11.31 2.85
CA ALA A 87 -13.51 -11.09 3.51
C ALA A 87 -14.63 -10.89 2.46
N ASN A 88 -14.42 -9.97 1.51
CA ASN A 88 -15.39 -9.71 0.44
C ASN A 88 -15.66 -10.95 -0.41
N MET A 89 -14.62 -11.72 -0.75
CA MET A 89 -14.79 -12.96 -1.50
C MET A 89 -15.62 -13.99 -0.71
N LEU A 90 -15.38 -14.14 0.59
CA LEU A 90 -16.15 -15.06 1.43
C LEU A 90 -17.63 -14.68 1.50
N ASP A 91 -17.94 -13.38 1.52
CA ASP A 91 -19.31 -12.88 1.55
C ASP A 91 -20.02 -13.06 0.19
N GLU A 92 -19.32 -12.85 -0.92
CA GLU A 92 -19.88 -13.01 -2.26
C GLU A 92 -20.09 -14.48 -2.66
N LEU A 93 -19.22 -15.39 -2.21
CA LEU A 93 -19.24 -16.82 -2.58
C LEU A 93 -20.55 -17.54 -2.21
N ASN A 94 -21.24 -17.08 -1.17
CA ASN A 94 -22.46 -17.71 -0.67
C ASN A 94 -23.75 -17.12 -1.28
N LYS A 95 -23.64 -16.17 -2.21
CA LYS A 95 -24.83 -15.51 -2.78
C LYS A 95 -25.55 -16.35 -3.84
N PRO A 96 -26.89 -16.20 -3.99
CA PRO A 96 -27.70 -17.00 -4.92
C PRO A 96 -27.27 -16.95 -6.39
N TYR A 97 -26.67 -15.83 -6.83
CA TYR A 97 -26.20 -15.73 -8.21
C TYR A 97 -24.97 -16.64 -8.46
N VAL A 98 -24.15 -16.91 -7.44
CA VAL A 98 -23.00 -17.81 -7.51
C VAL A 98 -23.46 -19.26 -7.55
N THR A 99 -24.40 -19.64 -6.69
CA THR A 99 -24.97 -20.99 -6.67
C THR A 99 -25.69 -21.31 -7.98
N THR A 100 -26.43 -20.34 -8.52
CA THR A 100 -27.10 -20.47 -9.82
C THR A 100 -26.09 -20.61 -10.98
N ALA A 101 -25.02 -19.81 -10.99
CA ALA A 101 -23.98 -19.92 -12.01
C ALA A 101 -23.23 -21.26 -11.93
N ARG A 102 -23.01 -21.79 -10.73
CA ARG A 102 -22.42 -23.12 -10.52
C ARG A 102 -23.35 -24.23 -11.03
N ALA A 103 -24.65 -24.14 -10.73
CA ALA A 103 -25.65 -25.08 -11.23
C ALA A 103 -25.78 -25.08 -12.76
N LYS A 104 -25.50 -23.94 -13.42
CA LYS A 104 -25.43 -23.82 -14.88
C LYS A 104 -24.16 -24.44 -15.52
N GLY A 105 -23.27 -25.03 -14.72
CA GLY A 105 -22.09 -25.74 -15.23
C GLY A 105 -20.90 -24.86 -15.59
N LEU A 106 -20.84 -23.61 -15.12
CA LEU A 106 -19.65 -22.77 -15.33
C LEU A 106 -18.45 -23.35 -14.56
N SER A 107 -17.29 -23.45 -15.23
CA SER A 107 -16.02 -23.80 -14.58
C SER A 107 -15.71 -22.84 -13.42
N GLU A 108 -15.22 -23.35 -12.29
CA GLU A 108 -14.94 -22.54 -11.07
C GLU A 108 -14.10 -21.30 -11.35
N PHE A 109 -13.01 -21.39 -12.14
CA PHE A 109 -12.18 -20.23 -12.44
C PHE A 109 -12.96 -19.12 -13.17
N ARG A 110 -13.71 -19.47 -14.22
CA ARG A 110 -14.53 -18.51 -14.98
C ARG A 110 -15.66 -17.93 -14.12
N LEU A 111 -16.27 -18.74 -13.26
CA LEU A 111 -17.31 -18.31 -12.32
C LEU A 111 -16.76 -17.29 -11.31
N LEU A 112 -15.61 -17.58 -10.69
CA LEU A 112 -14.97 -16.72 -9.70
C LEU A 112 -14.49 -15.40 -10.31
N MET A 113 -13.80 -15.44 -11.45
CA MET A 113 -13.29 -14.23 -12.10
C MET A 113 -14.41 -13.32 -12.63
N LYS A 114 -15.53 -13.91 -13.07
CA LYS A 114 -16.61 -13.14 -13.71
C LYS A 114 -17.56 -12.48 -12.72
N TYR A 115 -17.87 -13.11 -11.59
CA TYR A 115 -18.86 -12.58 -10.65
C TYR A 115 -18.26 -12.14 -9.30
N PRO A 116 -17.83 -13.04 -8.39
CA PRO A 116 -17.46 -12.63 -7.03
C PRO A 116 -16.22 -11.72 -7.01
N VAL A 117 -15.21 -12.01 -7.83
CA VAL A 117 -13.97 -11.20 -7.86
C VAL A 117 -14.24 -9.77 -8.30
N ARG A 118 -15.12 -9.57 -9.29
CA ARG A 118 -15.44 -8.23 -9.78
C ARG A 118 -16.06 -7.36 -8.68
N VAL A 119 -16.96 -7.94 -7.88
CA VAL A 119 -17.60 -7.24 -6.76
C VAL A 119 -16.63 -7.07 -5.59
N ALA A 120 -15.83 -8.10 -5.29
CA ALA A 120 -14.87 -8.06 -4.20
C ALA A 120 -13.72 -7.06 -4.41
N LEU A 121 -13.48 -6.63 -5.65
CA LEU A 121 -12.53 -5.57 -6.02
C LEU A 121 -13.05 -4.16 -5.75
N ASN A 122 -14.34 -3.94 -5.48
CA ASN A 122 -14.85 -2.59 -5.24
C ASN A 122 -14.08 -1.88 -4.10
N PRO A 123 -13.85 -2.51 -2.93
CA PRO A 123 -13.04 -1.89 -1.88
C PRO A 123 -11.58 -1.64 -2.29
N PHE A 124 -11.00 -2.43 -3.19
CA PHE A 124 -9.66 -2.15 -3.74
C PHE A 124 -9.67 -0.83 -4.51
N ILE A 125 -10.67 -0.61 -5.37
CA ILE A 125 -10.82 0.65 -6.11
C ILE A 125 -11.01 1.81 -5.14
N SER A 126 -11.81 1.64 -4.07
CA SER A 126 -11.97 2.65 -3.02
C SER A 126 -10.65 3.04 -2.34
N THR A 127 -9.75 2.09 -2.14
CA THR A 127 -8.43 2.41 -1.53
C THR A 127 -7.53 3.24 -2.44
N LEU A 128 -7.78 3.27 -3.76
CA LEU A 128 -7.00 4.08 -4.69
C LEU A 128 -7.13 5.58 -4.39
N ALA A 129 -8.22 6.00 -3.73
CA ALA A 129 -8.41 7.38 -3.30
C ALA A 129 -7.25 7.90 -2.44
N TRP A 130 -6.63 7.02 -1.66
CA TRP A 130 -5.55 7.37 -0.75
C TRP A 130 -4.17 7.37 -1.40
N LEU A 131 -4.03 6.89 -2.65
CA LEU A 131 -2.72 6.83 -3.30
C LEU A 131 -2.09 8.21 -3.45
N LEU A 132 -2.85 9.19 -3.93
CA LEU A 132 -2.35 10.55 -4.15
C LEU A 132 -1.86 11.24 -2.86
N PRO A 133 -2.67 11.34 -1.78
CA PRO A 133 -2.18 11.94 -0.54
C PRO A 133 -1.02 11.14 0.09
N ASN A 134 -1.00 9.82 -0.07
CA ASN A 134 0.10 8.98 0.40
C ASN A 134 1.41 9.21 -0.36
N LEU A 135 1.40 9.72 -1.60
CA LEU A 135 2.63 10.10 -2.30
C LEU A 135 3.34 11.28 -1.62
N ILE A 136 2.59 12.17 -0.97
CA ILE A 136 3.14 13.33 -0.27
C ILE A 136 3.51 12.96 1.18
N SER A 137 2.55 12.43 1.93
CA SER A 137 2.73 12.18 3.36
C SER A 137 3.49 10.88 3.64
N GLY A 138 3.30 9.87 2.78
CA GLY A 138 3.86 8.53 2.96
C GLY A 138 3.56 7.95 4.34
N SER A 139 4.43 7.04 4.79
CA SER A 139 4.48 6.69 6.21
C SER A 139 5.52 7.59 6.89
N ILE A 140 5.05 8.69 7.48
CA ILE A 140 5.91 9.68 8.16
C ILE A 140 6.87 9.00 9.15
N ILE A 141 6.35 8.08 9.98
CA ILE A 141 7.15 7.40 11.00
C ILE A 141 8.23 6.51 10.36
N VAL A 142 7.87 5.74 9.33
CA VAL A 142 8.86 4.90 8.61
C VAL A 142 9.90 5.77 7.91
N ALA A 143 9.49 6.90 7.32
CA ALA A 143 10.40 7.85 6.69
C ALA A 143 11.37 8.48 7.69
N ILE A 144 10.94 8.77 8.91
CA ILE A 144 11.82 9.27 9.97
C ILE A 144 12.81 8.18 10.40
N VAL A 145 12.33 6.95 10.64
CA VAL A 145 13.16 5.82 11.08
C VAL A 145 14.25 5.50 10.05
N LEU A 146 13.90 5.51 8.76
CA LEU A 146 14.83 5.22 7.66
C LEU A 146 15.56 6.46 7.13
N ASN A 147 15.37 7.63 7.74
CA ASN A 147 15.94 8.91 7.31
C ASN A 147 15.68 9.22 5.81
N LEU A 148 14.45 8.94 5.34
CA LEU A 148 14.07 9.14 3.94
C LEU A 148 13.79 10.62 3.63
N PRO A 149 14.34 11.17 2.54
CA PRO A 149 14.12 12.56 2.13
C PRO A 149 12.74 12.72 1.47
N THR A 150 11.68 12.59 2.25
CA THR A 150 10.28 12.70 1.80
C THR A 150 9.58 13.93 2.40
N ALA A 151 8.40 14.26 1.88
CA ALA A 151 7.62 15.38 2.39
C ALA A 151 7.03 15.14 3.80
N GLY A 152 6.85 13.88 4.22
CA GLY A 152 6.32 13.52 5.53
C GLY A 152 7.12 14.08 6.72
N PRO A 153 8.43 13.79 6.83
CA PRO A 153 9.29 14.37 7.86
C PRO A 153 9.31 15.90 7.85
N LEU A 154 9.27 16.53 6.67
CA LEU A 154 9.21 18.00 6.55
C LEU A 154 7.91 18.57 7.11
N LEU A 155 6.76 17.92 6.87
CA LEU A 155 5.48 18.29 7.48
C LEU A 155 5.54 18.15 9.00
N LEU A 156 6.12 17.07 9.54
CA LEU A 156 6.25 16.93 10.99
C LEU A 156 7.14 18.04 11.57
N GLN A 157 8.27 18.31 10.92
CA GLN A 157 9.18 19.37 11.34
C GLN A 157 8.49 20.73 11.34
N SER A 158 7.73 21.07 10.30
CA SER A 158 7.00 22.35 10.23
C SER A 158 5.95 22.49 11.32
N LEU A 159 5.29 21.38 11.70
CA LEU A 159 4.36 21.37 12.83
C LEU A 159 5.08 21.60 14.17
N MET A 160 6.23 20.94 14.38
CA MET A 160 7.02 21.09 15.60
C MET A 160 7.65 22.49 15.72
N SER A 161 8.11 23.07 14.61
CA SER A 161 8.67 24.42 14.55
C SER A 161 7.61 25.52 14.47
N GLN A 162 6.33 25.16 14.50
CA GLN A 162 5.20 26.09 14.37
C GLN A 162 5.26 26.94 13.10
N ASP A 163 5.85 26.43 12.02
CA ASP A 163 5.78 27.05 10.70
C ASP A 163 4.40 26.77 10.09
N MET A 164 3.43 27.61 10.49
CA MET A 164 2.02 27.47 10.09
C MET A 164 1.83 27.62 8.58
N TYR A 165 2.70 28.37 7.89
CA TYR A 165 2.61 28.53 6.45
C TYR A 165 2.99 27.25 5.72
N LEU A 166 4.13 26.66 6.08
CA LEU A 166 4.59 25.42 5.47
C LEU A 166 3.68 24.24 5.85
N ALA A 167 3.32 24.12 7.12
CA ALA A 167 2.38 23.10 7.59
C ALA A 167 1.01 23.23 6.91
N GLY A 168 0.48 24.46 6.83
CA GLY A 168 -0.78 24.75 6.17
C GLY A 168 -0.76 24.41 4.68
N ALA A 169 0.34 24.70 3.98
CA ALA A 169 0.52 24.36 2.56
C ALA A 169 0.49 22.83 2.34
N PHE A 170 1.18 22.06 3.18
CA PHE A 170 1.13 20.60 3.13
C PHE A 170 -0.27 20.06 3.40
N VAL A 171 -0.96 20.56 4.44
CA VAL A 171 -2.32 20.13 4.76
C VAL A 171 -3.27 20.44 3.61
N LEU A 172 -3.20 21.65 3.03
CA LEU A 172 -4.04 22.04 1.90
C LEU A 172 -3.78 21.12 0.69
N LEU A 173 -2.51 20.87 0.36
CA LEU A 173 -2.13 19.97 -0.72
C LEU A 173 -2.65 18.54 -0.50
N ILE A 174 -2.49 17.99 0.71
CA ILE A 174 -2.99 16.66 1.07
C ILE A 174 -4.53 16.62 0.94
N CYS A 175 -5.24 17.63 1.44
CA CYS A 175 -6.69 17.73 1.30
C CYS A 175 -7.12 17.78 -0.17
N ALA A 176 -6.47 18.61 -0.99
CA ALA A 176 -6.77 18.72 -2.41
C ALA A 176 -6.52 17.38 -3.14
N LEU A 177 -5.38 16.73 -2.88
CA LEU A 177 -5.08 15.41 -3.45
C LEU A 177 -6.04 14.32 -2.97
N THR A 178 -6.52 14.41 -1.72
CA THR A 178 -7.53 13.50 -1.19
C THR A 178 -8.86 13.66 -1.94
N LEU A 179 -9.30 14.90 -2.21
CA LEU A 179 -10.50 15.17 -3.00
C LEU A 179 -10.38 14.67 -4.44
N VAL A 180 -9.23 14.91 -5.08
CA VAL A 180 -8.97 14.39 -6.44
C VAL A 180 -8.93 12.86 -6.42
N GLY A 181 -8.27 12.27 -5.44
CA GLY A 181 -8.17 10.82 -5.28
C GLY A 181 -9.54 10.17 -5.06
N SER A 182 -10.37 10.73 -4.18
CA SER A 182 -11.73 10.23 -3.94
C SER A 182 -12.59 10.33 -5.19
N LEU A 183 -12.54 11.46 -5.90
CA LEU A 183 -13.27 11.63 -7.15
C LEU A 183 -12.85 10.59 -8.21
N LEU A 184 -11.54 10.35 -8.36
CA LEU A 184 -11.03 9.33 -9.27
C LEU A 184 -11.50 7.93 -8.87
N SER A 185 -11.47 7.60 -7.57
CA SER A 185 -11.99 6.35 -7.04
C SER A 185 -13.47 6.17 -7.36
N ASP A 186 -14.30 7.20 -7.14
CA ASP A 186 -15.74 7.14 -7.38
C ASP A 186 -16.06 6.95 -8.87
N ILE A 187 -15.32 7.62 -9.76
CA ILE A 187 -15.43 7.42 -11.21
C ILE A 187 -15.05 5.98 -11.58
N LEU A 188 -13.94 5.46 -11.05
CA LEU A 188 -13.50 4.09 -11.31
C LEU A 188 -14.51 3.06 -10.81
N LEU A 189 -15.11 3.28 -9.63
CA LEU A 189 -16.17 2.45 -9.08
C LEU A 189 -17.40 2.46 -10.00
N ALA A 190 -17.85 3.63 -10.43
CA ALA A 190 -18.99 3.79 -11.34
C ALA A 190 -18.76 3.18 -12.74
N LEU A 191 -17.51 3.02 -13.16
CA LEU A 191 -17.12 2.32 -14.39
C LEU A 191 -17.00 0.80 -14.18
N ALA A 192 -16.46 0.37 -13.04
CA ALA A 192 -16.22 -1.03 -12.73
C ALA A 192 -17.52 -1.79 -12.38
N ASP A 193 -18.43 -1.13 -11.67
CA ASP A 193 -19.72 -1.69 -11.27
C ASP A 193 -20.89 -0.76 -11.67
N PRO A 194 -21.60 -1.08 -12.77
CA PRO A 194 -22.75 -0.30 -13.21
C PRO A 194 -23.95 -0.36 -12.24
N ARG A 195 -23.93 -1.22 -11.20
CA ARG A 195 -24.96 -1.25 -10.16
C ARG A 195 -24.86 -0.07 -9.20
N ILE A 196 -23.70 0.57 -9.12
CA ILE A 196 -23.50 1.80 -8.32
C ILE A 196 -24.21 3.00 -8.97
N ARG A 197 -24.61 2.89 -10.25
CA ARG A 197 -25.27 3.97 -11.02
C ARG A 197 -26.78 4.12 -10.76
N LEU A 198 -27.34 3.52 -9.72
CA LEU A 198 -28.79 3.58 -9.44
C LEU A 198 -29.08 3.98 -8.00
N GLU A 199 -28.91 5.27 -7.71
CA GLU A 199 -29.93 6.18 -7.15
C GLU A 199 -29.76 7.57 -7.78
#